data_AF-A0A3P7QC25-F1
#
_entry.id   AF-A0A3P7QC25-F1
#
_cell.length_a   1.000
_cell.length_b   1.000
_cell.length_c   1.000
_cell.angle_alpha   90.00
_cell.angle_beta   90.00
_cell.angle_gamma   90.00
#
_symmetry.space_group_name_H-M   'P 1'
#
loop_
_entity.id
_entity.type
_entity.pdbx_description
1 polymer ?
#
loop_
_entity_poly.entity_id
_entity_poly.type
_entity_poly.pdbx_seq_one_letter_code
_entity_poly.pdbx_strand_id
1 'polypeptide(L)'
;MTLPATVAFFRRCIAGLRPPVAEETRRSVIVLKDNVIGGAQSEFDETDSSYLRSHQELLQVFKEASLLVLSDELQTDMPCGLYPIRMFVLVPSK
;
A
#
# COMPACT_ATOMS: atom_id res chain seq x y z
N MET A 1 -2.59 13.07 -0.37
CA MET A 1 -3.74 12.40 -1.05
C MET A 1 -4.76 11.96 -0.02
N THR A 2 -6.06 12.00 -0.31
CA THR A 2 -7.12 11.45 0.56
C THR A 2 -7.30 9.94 0.34
N LEU A 3 -8.00 9.24 1.24
CA LEU A 3 -8.28 7.80 1.07
C LEU A 3 -8.99 7.47 -0.27
N PRO A 4 -10.05 8.18 -0.70
CA PRO A 4 -10.69 7.91 -2.00
C PRO A 4 -9.74 8.13 -3.19
N ALA A 5 -8.88 9.14 -3.12
CA ALA A 5 -7.88 9.40 -4.15
C ALA A 5 -6.85 8.27 -4.23
N THR A 6 -6.44 7.71 -3.08
CA THR A 6 -5.53 6.55 -3.00
C THR A 6 -6.17 5.30 -3.59
N VAL A 7 -7.45 5.02 -3.30
CA VAL A 7 -8.20 3.92 -3.93
C VAL A 7 -8.25 4.08 -5.45
N ALA A 8 -8.60 5.27 -5.93
CA ALA A 8 -8.66 5.56 -7.36
C ALA A 8 -7.28 5.42 -8.03
N PHE A 9 -6.19 5.78 -7.35
CA PHE A 9 -4.83 5.60 -7.83
C PHE A 9 -4.48 4.12 -7.99
N PHE A 10 -4.72 3.30 -6.97
CA PHE A 10 -4.46 1.86 -7.06
C PHE A 10 -5.26 1.17 -8.16
N ARG A 11 -6.53 1.57 -8.39
CA ARG A 11 -7.32 1.07 -9.52
C ARG A 11 -6.67 1.40 -10.88
N ARG A 12 -6.06 2.57 -11.03
CA ARG A 12 -5.28 2.91 -12.24
C ARG A 12 -4.00 2.09 -12.34
N CYS A 13 -3.31 1.85 -11.22
CA CYS A 13 -2.12 0.99 -11.21
C CYS A 13 -2.45 -0.43 -11.68
N ILE A 14 -3.59 -1.01 -11.26
CA ILE A 14 -4.05 -2.32 -11.72
C ILE A 14 -4.15 -2.36 -13.25
N ALA A 15 -4.74 -1.33 -13.87
CA ALA A 15 -4.87 -1.24 -15.32
C ALA A 15 -3.51 -1.11 -16.05
N GLY A 16 -2.47 -0.64 -15.35
CA GLY A 16 -1.10 -0.56 -15.87
C GLY A 16 -0.27 -1.84 -15.70
N LEU A 17 -0.78 -2.86 -15.00
CA LEU A 17 -0.08 -4.13 -14.85
C LEU A 17 -0.12 -4.91 -16.17
N ARG A 18 0.98 -5.60 -16.48
CA ARG A 18 0.99 -6.55 -17.60
C ARG A 18 -0.05 -7.65 -17.33
N PRO A 19 -0.93 -7.96 -18.30
CA PRO A 19 -1.90 -9.05 -18.17
C PRO A 19 -1.20 -10.39 -17.89
N PRO A 20 -1.84 -11.31 -17.15
CA PRO A 20 -1.32 -12.65 -17.02
C PRO A 20 -1.31 -13.36 -18.38
N VAL A 21 -0.21 -14.02 -18.71
CA VAL A 21 -0.06 -14.84 -19.92
C VAL A 21 0.00 -16.31 -19.48
N ALA A 22 -0.79 -17.18 -20.11
CA ALA A 22 -1.00 -18.56 -19.65
C ALA A 22 0.29 -19.39 -19.55
N GLU A 23 1.31 -19.06 -20.33
CA GLU A 23 2.59 -19.77 -20.38
C GLU A 23 3.64 -19.19 -19.41
N GLU A 24 3.36 -18.04 -18.77
CA GLU A 24 4.28 -17.40 -17.84
C GLU A 24 4.01 -17.82 -16.39
N THR A 25 5.05 -18.28 -15.70
CA THR A 25 5.00 -18.51 -14.25
C THR A 25 5.09 -17.22 -13.43
N ARG A 26 5.39 -16.09 -14.09
CA ARG A 26 5.60 -14.79 -13.45
C ARG A 26 4.31 -14.00 -13.38
N ARG A 27 4.17 -13.20 -12.32
CA ARG A 27 3.03 -12.35 -12.06
C ARG A 27 3.49 -10.91 -11.83
N SER A 28 2.74 -9.96 -12.40
CA SER A 28 2.90 -8.53 -12.11
C SER A 28 2.36 -8.22 -10.71
N VAL A 29 3.11 -7.42 -9.94
CA VAL A 29 2.72 -6.99 -8.59
C VAL A 29 2.81 -5.48 -8.46
N ILE A 30 2.08 -4.94 -7.49
CA ILE A 30 2.27 -3.57 -7.00
C ILE A 30 2.95 -3.67 -5.64
N VAL A 31 3.99 -2.88 -5.41
CA VAL A 31 4.64 -2.80 -4.09
C VAL A 31 4.41 -1.40 -3.52
N LEU A 32 3.78 -1.31 -2.36
CA LEU A 32 3.75 -0.08 -1.56
C LEU A 32 4.79 -0.19 -0.46
N LYS A 33 5.68 0.79 -0.35
CA LYS A 33 6.59 0.96 0.78
C LYS A 33 6.42 2.37 1.32
N ASP A 34 5.98 2.50 2.57
CA ASP A 34 5.59 3.80 3.13
C ASP A 34 5.75 3.83 4.66
N ASN A 35 5.71 5.02 5.25
CA ASN A 35 5.58 5.20 6.70
C ASN A 35 4.16 4.83 7.13
N VAL A 36 4.04 3.87 8.06
CA VAL A 36 2.74 3.31 8.47
C VAL A 36 2.68 3.17 9.98
N ILE A 37 1.81 3.96 10.60
CA ILE A 37 1.61 3.91 12.05
C ILE A 37 0.73 2.72 12.44
N GLY A 38 1.00 2.18 13.64
CA GLY A 38 0.22 1.07 14.22
C GLY A 38 -1.07 1.50 14.92
N GLY A 39 -1.36 2.80 14.99
CA GLY A 39 -2.57 3.35 15.62
C GLY A 39 -3.84 3.09 14.81
N ALA A 40 -4.99 3.51 15.37
CA ALA A 40 -6.30 3.30 14.74
C ALA A 40 -6.65 4.34 13.66
N GLN A 41 -5.96 5.48 13.63
CA GLN A 41 -6.28 6.62 12.76
C GLN A 41 -5.02 7.21 12.15
N SER A 42 -5.13 7.76 10.94
CA SER A 42 -4.07 8.51 10.28
C SER A 42 -3.70 9.79 11.04
N GLU A 43 -2.43 10.18 10.96
CA GLU A 43 -1.91 11.46 11.44
C GLU A 43 -1.58 12.36 10.24
N PHE A 44 -1.94 13.65 10.30
CA PHE A 44 -1.62 14.62 9.26
C PHE A 44 -0.41 15.45 9.70
N ASP A 45 0.60 15.53 8.84
CA ASP A 45 1.76 16.42 9.03
C ASP A 45 1.52 17.73 8.27
N GLU A 46 1.40 18.82 9.01
CA GLU A 46 1.18 20.16 8.45
C GLU A 46 2.43 20.72 7.74
N THR A 47 3.61 20.23 8.07
CA THR A 47 4.90 20.71 7.55
C THR A 47 5.05 20.39 6.07
N ASP A 48 4.67 19.17 5.67
CA ASP A 48 4.76 18.69 4.30
C ASP A 48 3.41 18.38 3.66
N SER A 49 2.31 18.62 4.38
CA SER A 49 0.93 18.37 3.95
C SER A 49 0.68 16.91 3.57
N SER A 50 1.28 15.98 4.30
CA SER A 50 1.14 14.54 4.10
C SER A 50 0.36 13.85 5.21
N TYR A 51 -0.06 12.60 4.95
CA TYR A 51 -0.71 11.74 5.95
C TYR A 51 0.17 10.54 6.23
N LEU A 52 0.53 10.31 7.49
CA LEU A 52 0.95 9.01 7.98
C LEU A 52 -0.28 8.15 8.22
N ARG A 53 -0.49 7.17 7.35
CA ARG A 53 -1.68 6.32 7.42
C ARG A 53 -1.53 5.21 8.44
N SER A 54 -2.65 4.84 9.06
CA SER A 54 -2.70 3.61 9.83
C SER A 54 -2.61 2.38 8.92
N HIS A 55 -2.08 1.30 9.50
CA HIS A 55 -2.10 -0.01 8.86
C HIS A 55 -3.51 -0.45 8.44
N GLN A 56 -4.50 -0.22 9.32
CA GLN A 56 -5.89 -0.61 9.07
C GLN A 56 -6.52 0.16 7.90
N GLU A 57 -6.28 1.46 7.78
CA GLU A 57 -6.77 2.26 6.65
C GLU A 57 -6.16 1.81 5.33
N LEU A 58 -4.87 1.45 5.31
CA LEU A 58 -4.23 0.91 4.11
C LEU A 58 -4.84 -0.43 3.69
N LEU A 59 -5.09 -1.35 4.63
CA LEU A 59 -5.78 -2.61 4.34
C LEU A 59 -7.18 -2.39 3.77
N GLN A 60 -7.93 -1.41 4.29
CA GLN A 60 -9.24 -1.03 3.76
C GLN A 60 -9.13 -0.47 2.34
N VAL A 61 -8.16 0.42 2.09
CA VAL A 61 -7.86 0.98 0.76
C VAL A 61 -7.55 -0.13 -0.24
N PHE A 62 -6.71 -1.10 0.10
CA PHE A 62 -6.38 -2.21 -0.80
C PHE A 62 -7.61 -3.06 -1.13
N LYS A 63 -8.41 -3.39 -0.11
CA LYS A 63 -9.67 -4.12 -0.28
C LYS A 63 -10.63 -3.37 -1.22
N GLU A 64 -10.82 -2.07 -1.00
CA GLU A 64 -11.71 -1.25 -1.83
C GLU A 64 -11.18 -1.09 -3.27
N ALA A 65 -9.86 -1.05 -3.45
CA ALA A 65 -9.21 -1.01 -4.76
C ALA A 65 -9.23 -2.35 -5.51
N SER A 66 -9.79 -3.42 -4.92
CA SER A 66 -9.75 -4.79 -5.47
C SER A 66 -8.32 -5.34 -5.57
N LEU A 67 -7.52 -5.13 -4.52
CA LEU A 67 -6.20 -5.72 -4.34
C LEU A 67 -6.21 -6.74 -3.19
N LEU A 68 -5.42 -7.80 -3.34
CA LEU A 68 -5.05 -8.76 -2.32
C LEU A 68 -3.62 -8.49 -1.85
N VAL A 69 -3.40 -8.61 -0.54
CA VAL A 69 -2.08 -8.51 0.09
C VAL A 69 -1.44 -9.90 0.10
N LEU A 70 -0.34 -10.08 -0.61
CA LEU A 70 0.45 -11.32 -0.61
C LEU A 70 1.53 -11.31 0.49
N SER A 71 2.08 -10.15 0.80
CA SER A 71 3.03 -9.93 1.89
C SER A 71 2.79 -8.57 2.52
N ASP A 72 3.01 -8.49 3.83
CA ASP A 72 2.90 -7.31 4.69
C ASP A 72 4.03 -7.40 5.72
N GLU A 73 5.09 -6.64 5.49
CA GLU A 73 6.33 -6.76 6.24
C GLU A 73 6.78 -5.41 6.80
N LEU A 74 7.26 -5.44 8.05
CA LEU A 74 7.91 -4.29 8.68
C LEU A 74 9.38 -4.25 8.24
N GLN A 75 9.86 -3.08 7.84
CA GLN A 75 11.29 -2.86 7.58
C GLN A 75 12.09 -3.04 8.88
N THR A 76 13.05 -3.95 8.88
CA THR A 76 13.97 -4.14 10.01
C THR A 76 15.11 -3.13 9.99
N ASP A 77 15.81 -3.04 11.12
CA ASP A 77 17.07 -2.29 11.26
C ASP A 77 16.95 -0.78 10.98
N MET A 78 15.76 -0.22 11.26
CA MET A 78 15.52 1.22 11.17
C MET A 78 16.14 1.95 12.37
N PRO A 79 16.74 3.14 12.16
CA PRO A 79 17.17 4.00 13.25
C PRO A 79 16.04 4.31 14.24
N CYS A 80 16.38 4.34 15.53
CA CYS A 80 15.45 4.72 16.58
C CYS A 80 14.92 6.15 16.36
N GLY A 81 13.63 6.36 16.66
CA GLY A 81 12.99 7.68 16.57
C GLY A 81 12.39 8.02 15.19
N LEU A 82 12.55 7.13 14.19
CA LEU A 82 11.84 7.25 12.91
C LEU A 82 10.50 6.51 12.94
N TYR A 83 9.55 6.98 12.13
CA TYR A 83 8.31 6.26 11.94
C TYR A 83 8.56 4.88 11.30
N PRO A 84 7.85 3.83 11.74
CA PRO A 84 7.97 2.49 11.16
C PRO A 84 7.62 2.52 9.67
N ILE A 85 8.41 1.80 8.88
CA ILE A 85 8.18 1.63 7.44
C ILE A 85 7.62 0.23 7.20
N ARG A 86 6.52 0.13 6.45
CA ARG A 86 5.94 -1.14 6.02
C ARG A 86 6.00 -1.31 4.50
N MET A 87 6.06 -2.56 4.08
CA MET A 87 6.05 -2.98 2.69
C MET A 87 4.89 -3.94 2.45
N PHE A 88 4.11 -3.67 1.41
CA PHE A 88 3.00 -4.53 0.99
C PHE A 88 3.24 -4.99 -0.43
N VAL A 89 3.13 -6.30 -0.67
CA VAL A 89 3.06 -6.88 -2.01
C VAL A 89 1.60 -7.10 -2.36
N LEU A 90 1.13 -6.43 -3.40
CA LEU A 90 -0.28 -6.36 -3.78
C LEU A 90 -0.49 -6.95 -5.16
N VAL A 91 -1.59 -7.68 -5.33
CA VAL A 91 -2.04 -8.23 -6.63
C VAL A 91 -3.53 -7.98 -6.84
N PRO A 92 -4.02 -7.87 -8.08
CA PRO A 92 -5.46 -7.80 -8.34
C PRO A 92 -6.21 -9.00 -7.73
N SER A 93 -7.36 -8.73 -7.12
CA SER A 93 -8.22 -9.77 -6.50
C SER A 93 -9.10 -10.52 -7.49
N LYS A 94 -9.19 -10.03 -8.72
CA LYS A 94 -9.93 -10.60 -9.85
C LYS A 94 -9.13 -10.44 -11.14
#